data_AF-A0A2V9HYK1-F1
#
_entry.id   AF-A0A2V9HYK1-F1
#
_cell.length_a   1.000
_cell.length_b   1.000
_cell.length_c   1.000
_cell.angle_alpha   90.00
_cell.angle_beta   90.00
_cell.angle_gamma   90.00
#
_symmetry.space_group_name_H-M   'P 1'
#
loop_
_entity.id
_entity.type
_entity.pdbx_description
1 polymer ?
#
loop_
_entity_poly.entity_id
_entity_poly.type
_entity_poly.pdbx_seq_one_letter_code
_entity_poly.pdbx_strand_id
1 'polypeptide(L)'
;MAHAPQFLKLVNEAKKMIKESNVADVKRRSDAGEKFLIVDVREDNEWAKGHLPGAIHLGRGIIERDIEQRVPDTNAKLILYCGGGFR
;
A
#
# COMPACT_ATOMS: atom_id res chain seq x y z
N MET A 1 -10.33 11.01 11.71
CA MET A 1 -11.23 9.97 12.27
C MET A 1 -10.54 9.34 13.46
N ALA A 2 -11.23 9.18 14.58
CA ALA A 2 -10.68 8.43 15.71
C ALA A 2 -10.80 6.93 15.38
N HIS A 3 -9.68 6.23 15.31
CA HIS A 3 -9.66 4.79 15.11
C HIS A 3 -9.83 4.05 16.45
N ALA A 4 -10.49 2.88 16.40
CA ALA A 4 -10.69 2.06 17.60
C ALA A 4 -9.33 1.61 18.21
N PRO A 5 -9.18 1.58 19.55
CA PRO A 5 -7.92 1.23 20.19
C PRO A 5 -7.38 -0.16 19.81
N GLN A 6 -8.26 -1.17 19.69
CA GLN A 6 -7.85 -2.53 19.33
C GLN A 6 -7.33 -2.61 17.89
N PHE A 7 -7.93 -1.84 16.98
CA PHE A 7 -7.44 -1.71 15.61
C PHE A 7 -6.05 -1.07 15.59
N LEU A 8 -5.86 0.04 16.33
CA LEU A 8 -4.56 0.71 16.41
C LEU A 8 -3.47 -0.18 16.99
N LYS A 9 -3.81 -1.07 17.94
CA LYS A 9 -2.88 -2.07 18.45
C LYS A 9 -2.35 -2.96 17.32
N LEU A 10 -3.23 -3.49 16.46
CA LEU A 10 -2.81 -4.31 15.32
C LEU A 10 -1.92 -3.53 14.34
N VAL A 11 -2.30 -2.29 14.01
CA VAL A 11 -1.51 -1.44 13.12
C VAL A 11 -0.11 -1.19 13.69
N ASN A 12 -0.03 -0.86 14.98
CA ASN A 12 1.25 -0.56 15.63
C ASN A 12 2.16 -1.80 15.70
N GLU A 13 1.60 -3.00 15.90
CA GLU A 13 2.39 -4.23 15.80
C GLU A 13 2.89 -4.48 14.38
N ALA A 14 2.03 -4.27 13.36
CA ALA A 14 2.44 -4.42 11.96
C ALA A 14 3.57 -3.44 11.58
N LYS A 15 3.49 -2.18 12.01
CA LYS A 15 4.50 -1.14 11.74
C LYS A 15 5.90 -1.48 12.24
N LYS A 16 6.03 -2.30 13.30
CA LYS A 16 7.33 -2.78 13.78
C LYS A 16 8.02 -3.74 12.80
N MET A 17 7.25 -4.38 11.93
CA MET A 17 7.71 -5.42 11.01
C MET A 17 7.87 -4.94 9.57
N ILE A 18 7.50 -3.69 9.28
CA ILE A 18 7.56 -3.11 7.93
C ILE A 18 8.39 -1.82 7.91
N LYS A 19 8.79 -1.42 6.72
CA LYS A 19 9.42 -0.11 6.51
C LYS A 19 8.34 0.89 6.12
N GLU A 20 8.20 1.94 6.91
CA GLU A 20 7.34 3.07 6.57
C GLU A 20 8.11 4.07 5.67
N SER A 21 7.37 4.73 4.77
CA SER A 21 7.87 5.83 3.96
C SER A 21 6.82 6.94 3.92
N ASN A 22 7.19 8.11 3.41
CA ASN A 22 6.28 9.24 3.26
C ASN A 22 6.11 9.61 1.78
N VAL A 23 5.08 10.41 1.49
CA VAL A 23 4.71 10.79 0.12
C VAL A 23 5.87 11.51 -0.60
N ALA A 24 6.60 12.38 0.10
CA ALA A 24 7.70 13.13 -0.50
C ALA A 24 8.85 12.21 -0.93
N ASP A 25 9.21 11.24 -0.10
CA ASP A 25 10.23 10.25 -0.40
C ASP A 25 9.81 9.34 -1.55
N VAL A 26 8.57 8.82 -1.52
CA VAL A 26 8.07 7.97 -2.62
C VAL A 26 8.09 8.74 -3.94
N LYS A 27 7.64 10.01 -3.93
CA LYS A 27 7.71 10.88 -5.11
C LYS A 27 9.15 11.09 -5.59
N ARG A 28 10.08 11.43 -4.69
CA ARG A 28 11.49 11.61 -5.02
C ARG A 28 12.09 10.36 -5.65
N ARG A 29 11.79 9.18 -5.11
CA ARG A 29 12.26 7.88 -5.63
C ARG A 29 11.66 7.58 -7.01
N SER A 30 10.38 7.90 -7.21
CA SER A 30 9.72 7.77 -8.51
C SER A 30 10.34 8.70 -9.55
N ASP A 31 10.54 9.98 -9.21
CA ASP A 31 11.16 10.98 -10.08
C ASP A 31 12.62 10.62 -10.42
N ALA A 32 13.32 9.93 -9.52
CA ALA A 32 14.67 9.40 -9.74
C ALA A 32 14.71 8.10 -10.57
N GLY A 33 13.55 7.57 -11.00
CA GLY A 33 13.46 6.35 -11.80
C GLY A 33 13.74 5.05 -11.02
N GLU A 34 13.64 5.07 -9.69
CA GLU A 34 13.76 3.84 -8.91
C GLU A 34 12.64 2.85 -9.28
N LYS A 35 13.01 1.57 -9.41
CA LYS A 35 12.05 0.49 -9.73
C LYS A 35 11.33 0.01 -8.47
N PHE A 36 10.03 0.23 -8.41
CA PHE A 36 9.10 -0.33 -7.44
C PHE A 36 7.67 -0.30 -8.00
N LEU A 37 6.78 -1.11 -7.46
CA LEU A 37 5.35 -1.10 -7.77
C LEU A 37 4.59 -0.39 -6.67
N ILE A 38 3.63 0.46 -7.05
CA ILE A 38 2.69 1.08 -6.12
C ILE A 38 1.43 0.22 -6.10
N VAL A 39 0.99 -0.20 -4.91
CA VAL A 39 -0.21 -1.02 -4.72
C VAL A 39 -1.21 -0.22 -3.89
N ASP A 40 -2.35 0.09 -4.49
CA ASP A 40 -3.48 0.67 -3.79
C ASP A 40 -4.32 -0.45 -3.14
N VAL A 41 -4.39 -0.45 -1.81
CA VAL A 41 -5.13 -1.46 -1.04
C VAL A 41 -6.49 -0.97 -0.56
N ARG A 42 -6.95 0.19 -1.04
CA ARG A 42 -8.27 0.76 -0.73
C ARG A 42 -9.40 -0.03 -1.41
N GLU A 43 -10.63 0.27 -1.01
CA GLU A 43 -11.83 -0.32 -1.61
C GLU A 43 -12.04 0.13 -3.07
N ASP A 44 -12.79 -0.65 -3.84
CA ASP A 44 -13.09 -0.38 -5.27
C ASP A 44 -13.65 1.03 -5.51
N ASN A 45 -14.51 1.50 -4.59
CA ASN A 45 -15.14 2.81 -4.69
C ASN A 45 -14.17 3.98 -4.41
N GLU A 46 -13.11 3.75 -3.62
CA GLU A 46 -12.03 4.73 -3.39
C GLU A 46 -11.12 4.76 -4.61
N TRP A 47 -10.78 3.60 -5.17
CA TRP A 47 -9.99 3.47 -6.39
C TRP A 47 -10.64 4.16 -7.60
N ALA A 48 -11.93 3.94 -7.80
CA ALA A 48 -12.71 4.51 -8.91
C ALA A 48 -12.80 6.05 -8.86
N LYS A 49 -12.66 6.65 -7.67
CA LYS A 49 -12.65 8.12 -7.49
C LYS A 49 -11.31 8.77 -7.83
N GLY A 50 -10.26 7.97 -8.02
CA GLY A 50 -8.92 8.44 -8.34
C GLY A 50 -7.86 7.74 -7.50
N HIS A 51 -6.69 7.57 -8.11
CA HIS A 51 -5.55 6.82 -7.57
C HIS A 51 -4.25 7.36 -8.15
N LEU A 52 -3.13 6.98 -7.54
CA LEU A 52 -1.80 7.38 -8.00
C LEU A 52 -1.53 6.83 -9.42
N PRO A 53 -0.96 7.64 -10.34
CA PRO A 53 -0.55 7.17 -11.65
C PRO A 53 0.42 5.97 -11.55
N GLY A 54 0.18 4.94 -12.34
CA GLY A 54 1.01 3.73 -12.38
C GLY A 54 0.81 2.77 -11.20
N ALA A 55 -0.09 3.08 -10.25
CA ALA A 55 -0.47 2.12 -9.23
C ALA A 55 -1.27 0.95 -9.84
N ILE A 56 -1.17 -0.21 -9.22
CA ILE A 56 -2.13 -1.30 -9.42
C ILE A 56 -3.10 -1.35 -8.25
N HIS A 57 -4.31 -1.84 -8.50
CA HIS A 57 -5.30 -2.05 -7.47
C HIS A 57 -5.34 -3.50 -7.01
N LEU A 58 -5.18 -3.69 -5.70
CA LEU A 58 -5.36 -4.95 -4.98
C LEU A 58 -5.89 -4.62 -3.58
N GLY A 59 -7.21 -4.59 -3.45
CA GLY A 59 -7.87 -4.27 -2.18
C GLY A 59 -7.41 -5.17 -1.03
N ARG A 60 -7.36 -4.61 0.18
CA ARG A 60 -6.89 -5.32 1.39
C ARG A 60 -7.61 -6.65 1.64
N GLY A 61 -8.88 -6.79 1.24
CA GLY A 61 -9.64 -8.03 1.45
C GLY A 61 -9.29 -9.19 0.52
N ILE A 62 -8.49 -8.96 -0.52
CA ILE A 62 -8.17 -9.97 -1.55
C ILE A 62 -6.67 -10.12 -1.82
N ILE A 63 -5.83 -9.25 -1.25
CA ILE A 63 -4.41 -9.17 -1.61
C ILE A 63 -3.67 -10.48 -1.36
N GLU A 64 -3.92 -11.15 -0.24
CA GLU A 64 -3.27 -12.42 0.11
C GLU A 64 -3.62 -13.55 -0.87
N ARG A 65 -4.82 -13.50 -1.45
CA ARG A 65 -5.28 -14.48 -2.45
C ARG A 65 -4.66 -14.23 -3.82
N ASP A 66 -4.53 -12.96 -4.21
CA ASP A 66 -4.28 -12.58 -5.61
C ASP A 66 -2.84 -12.09 -5.88
N ILE A 67 -2.05 -11.78 -4.84
CA ILE A 67 -0.74 -11.14 -5.02
C ILE A 67 0.24 -12.00 -5.81
N GLU A 68 0.31 -13.31 -5.58
CA GLU A 68 1.26 -14.19 -6.29
C GLU A 68 0.93 -14.32 -7.78
N GLN A 69 -0.34 -14.18 -8.17
CA GLN A 69 -0.74 -14.16 -9.58
C GLN A 69 -0.40 -12.83 -10.25
N ARG A 70 -0.46 -11.73 -9.50
CA ARG A 70 -0.31 -10.35 -10.02
C ARG A 70 1.14 -9.89 -9.99
N VAL A 71 1.89 -10.31 -8.98
CA VAL A 71 3.31 -10.03 -8.75
C VAL A 71 4.00 -11.34 -8.35
N PRO A 72 4.33 -12.20 -9.33
CA PRO A 72 4.95 -13.50 -9.05
C PRO A 72 6.39 -13.39 -8.52
N ASP A 73 7.08 -12.27 -8.76
CA ASP A 73 8.41 -12.03 -8.21
C ASP A 73 8.33 -11.57 -6.75
N THR A 74 8.69 -12.48 -5.83
CA THR A 74 8.70 -12.23 -4.39
C THR A 74 9.79 -11.24 -3.95
N ASN A 75 10.74 -10.90 -4.82
CA ASN A 75 11.75 -9.86 -4.57
C ASN A 75 11.33 -8.48 -5.08
N ALA A 76 10.17 -8.37 -5.76
CA ALA A 76 9.68 -7.10 -6.26
C ALA A 76 9.48 -6.11 -5.10
N LYS A 77 10.01 -4.89 -5.25
CA LYS A 77 9.80 -3.83 -4.25
C LYS A 77 8.38 -3.29 -4.40
N LEU A 78 7.58 -3.48 -3.36
CA LEU A 78 6.21 -2.97 -3.29
C LEU A 78 6.11 -1.78 -2.32
N ILE A 79 5.34 -0.78 -2.72
CA ILE A 79 4.91 0.32 -1.85
C ILE A 79 3.39 0.27 -1.78
N LEU A 80 2.86 -0.12 -0.63
CA LEU A 80 1.42 -0.17 -0.38
C LEU A 80 0.95 1.17 0.16
N TYR A 81 -0.23 1.62 -0.29
CA TYR A 81 -0.87 2.78 0.28
C TYR A 81 -2.39 2.57 0.44
N CYS A 82 -2.94 3.25 1.43
CA CYS A 82 -4.38 3.35 1.64
C CYS A 82 -4.77 4.80 1.95
N GLY A 83 -6.03 5.04 2.35
CA GLY A 83 -6.52 6.40 2.60
C GLY A 83 -5.82 7.14 3.76
N GLY A 84 -5.12 6.45 4.67
CA GLY A 84 -4.47 7.07 5.82
C GLY A 84 -3.26 6.34 6.40
N GLY A 85 -2.75 5.29 5.74
CA GLY A 85 -1.58 4.54 6.21
C GLY A 85 -1.83 3.56 7.36
N PHE A 86 -3.07 3.09 7.54
CA PHE A 86 -3.46 2.15 8.62
C PHE A 86 -3.94 0.77 8.12
N ARG A 87 -4.49 0.70 6.90
CA ARG A 87 -4.96 -0.54 6.26
C ARG A 87 -3.85 -1.07 5.38
#